data_AF-A0A966V0G2-F1
#
_entry.id   AF-A0A966V0G2-F1
#
_cell.length_a   1.000
_cell.length_b   1.000
_cell.length_c   1.000
_cell.angle_alpha   90.00
_cell.angle_beta   90.00
_cell.angle_gamma   90.00
#
_symmetry.space_group_name_H-M   'P 1'
#
loop_
_entity.id
_entity.type
_entity.pdbx_description
1 polymer ?
#
loop_
_entity_poly.entity_id
_entity_poly.type
_entity_poly.pdbx_seq_one_letter_code
_entity_poly.pdbx_strand_id
1 'polypeptide(L)'
;KEPGEFKKILASKWFSDLNEKGQREQQLRVLTFNGFFGARHALANKPLRSPDDFKGIAFRVPPTLIWLETFKSLGTRPVTIPWPEIYSAMQQGVADAVEAPLPSLWGMKLHETRKVISLTGHFLSWIGWCIHERVWQRIPADMRAIVVQIGGEERFVAAEDAARYRDALGCALPLGLPSAFTDPVDHPLDDLVGRYARTHGPFVVRQLVERYQIGLERAAGVLDRLAVSGRIVDGEFRPRGIEREWCDVEVLRQLRRRSLALLRKEIEPVEQRAYARFLASWQGIPPTQRGQHALVEAISVMQGCAVVASSLETDVLRARVRGYQSVDLDALCTSGEVVWVGSGAIGSTDGRVRLYFADQLPLLRASVEELERPTGEIHDAIRQMLAERGARFFTQLREAAPQATDTELLTALWDLVWAGEVTNDSLAPLRALLSSKPSQRNESRSGPTYTRMGRRSGARLMRSRAGTVSRVGPPAGAGRWSLVADLAVDVSPTESLHATVMQLLERYGVLTREAVLGESTRGGFAGVYGVLKMLEERGTVRRGYFVEGLGAAQFALPGAVDRLRAERETVDVELHPDRV
;
A
#
# COMPACT_ATOMS: atom_id res chain seq x y z
N LYS A 1 -5.48 9.89 29.60
CA LYS A 1 -5.67 9.48 31.02
C LYS A 1 -5.51 7.98 31.10
N GLU A 2 -4.74 7.50 32.07
CA GLU A 2 -4.48 6.07 32.22
C GLU A 2 -5.74 5.33 32.71
N PRO A 3 -6.06 4.14 32.18
CA PRO A 3 -7.19 3.32 32.65
C PRO A 3 -7.18 3.03 34.16
N GLY A 4 -6.01 3.09 34.81
CA GLY A 4 -5.84 2.91 36.25
C GLY A 4 -6.49 4.00 37.11
N GLU A 5 -6.60 5.23 36.62
CA GLU A 5 -7.21 6.34 37.38
C GLU A 5 -8.72 6.15 37.59
N PHE A 6 -9.39 5.47 36.65
CA PHE A 6 -10.82 5.20 36.76
C PHE A 6 -11.15 4.28 37.94
N LYS A 7 -10.23 3.39 38.32
CA LYS A 7 -10.39 2.56 39.52
C LYS A 7 -10.52 3.39 40.80
N LYS A 8 -9.88 4.57 40.86
CA LYS A 8 -10.00 5.50 42.00
C LYS A 8 -11.42 6.10 42.08
N ILE A 9 -12.05 6.36 40.93
CA ILE A 9 -13.45 6.83 40.87
C ILE A 9 -14.39 5.72 41.35
N LEU A 10 -14.19 4.48 40.89
CA LEU A 10 -15.00 3.34 41.33
C LEU A 10 -14.86 3.05 42.83
N ALA A 11 -13.69 3.30 43.40
CA ALA A 11 -13.44 3.18 44.84
C ALA A 11 -13.91 4.40 45.65
N SER A 12 -14.42 5.46 45.00
CA SER A 12 -14.80 6.69 45.69
C SER A 12 -16.17 6.57 46.36
N LYS A 13 -16.33 7.29 47.48
CA LYS A 13 -17.62 7.42 48.16
C LYS A 13 -18.72 7.95 47.22
N TRP A 14 -18.38 8.91 46.36
CA TRP A 14 -19.33 9.48 45.39
C TRP A 14 -19.94 8.41 44.48
N PHE A 15 -19.13 7.47 43.98
CA PHE A 15 -19.65 6.39 43.13
C PHE A 15 -20.51 5.40 43.90
N SER A 16 -20.14 5.11 45.17
CA SER A 16 -20.98 4.30 46.07
C SER A 16 -22.34 4.96 46.29
N ASP A 17 -22.35 6.25 46.65
CA ASP A 17 -23.57 7.03 46.89
C ASP A 17 -24.46 7.08 45.63
N LEU A 18 -23.85 7.19 44.44
CA LEU A 18 -24.56 7.15 43.15
C LEU A 18 -25.22 5.79 42.90
N ASN A 19 -24.53 4.69 43.19
CA ASN A 19 -25.09 3.34 43.05
C ASN A 19 -26.22 3.11 44.05
N GLU A 20 -26.08 3.55 45.31
CA GLU A 20 -27.15 3.47 46.31
C GLU A 20 -28.38 4.30 45.91
N LYS A 21 -28.17 5.47 45.31
CA LYS A 21 -29.26 6.28 44.76
C LYS A 21 -29.95 5.56 43.61
N GLY A 22 -29.20 4.99 42.66
CA GLY A 22 -29.75 4.20 41.55
C GLY A 22 -30.55 2.98 42.01
N GLN A 23 -30.08 2.29 43.05
CA GLN A 23 -30.80 1.17 43.66
C GLN A 23 -32.13 1.62 44.27
N ARG A 24 -32.12 2.71 45.05
CA ARG A 24 -33.32 3.22 45.72
C ARG A 24 -34.35 3.78 44.75
N GLU A 25 -33.92 4.65 43.85
CA GLU A 25 -34.82 5.44 42.99
C GLU A 25 -35.19 4.71 41.69
N GLN A 26 -34.24 4.00 41.08
CA GLN A 26 -34.39 3.39 39.75
C GLN A 26 -34.47 1.86 39.80
N GLN A 27 -34.36 1.26 40.99
CA GLN A 27 -34.33 -0.20 41.18
C GLN A 27 -33.25 -0.86 40.32
N LEU A 28 -32.13 -0.18 40.08
CA LEU A 28 -30.99 -0.69 39.30
C LEU A 28 -29.76 -0.80 40.18
N ARG A 29 -29.19 -2.00 40.23
CA ARG A 29 -27.91 -2.28 40.88
C ARG A 29 -26.82 -2.48 39.84
N VAL A 30 -25.75 -1.71 39.96
CA VAL A 30 -24.51 -1.95 39.22
C VAL A 30 -23.75 -3.09 39.90
N LEU A 31 -23.50 -4.18 39.18
CA LEU A 31 -22.78 -5.36 39.67
C LEU A 31 -21.27 -5.22 39.52
N THR A 32 -20.86 -4.69 38.38
CA THR A 32 -19.48 -4.35 38.11
C THR A 32 -19.44 -3.23 37.09
N PHE A 33 -18.42 -2.38 37.20
CA PHE A 33 -18.18 -1.26 36.28
C PHE A 33 -16.71 -1.24 35.83
N ASN A 34 -16.09 -2.41 35.72
CA ASN A 34 -14.69 -2.59 35.36
C ASN A 34 -14.45 -2.98 33.89
N GLY A 35 -15.50 -3.03 33.07
CA GLY A 35 -15.40 -3.42 31.66
C GLY A 35 -14.89 -2.26 30.80
N PHE A 36 -13.58 -2.03 30.72
CA PHE A 36 -13.04 -1.01 29.81
C PHE A 36 -13.45 -1.33 28.37
N PHE A 37 -14.27 -0.45 27.79
CA PHE A 37 -14.84 -0.63 26.46
C PHE A 37 -13.98 -0.03 25.36
N GLY A 38 -13.13 0.93 25.71
CA GLY A 38 -12.17 1.56 24.82
C GLY A 38 -12.38 3.06 24.65
N ALA A 39 -11.40 3.69 24.00
CA ALA A 39 -11.54 5.04 23.49
C ALA A 39 -12.49 5.04 22.28
N ARG A 40 -13.38 6.02 22.22
CA ARG A 40 -14.35 6.17 21.13
C ARG A 40 -13.80 7.13 20.08
N HIS A 41 -13.97 6.75 18.82
CA HIS A 41 -13.44 7.46 17.66
C HIS A 41 -14.54 7.70 16.63
N ALA A 42 -14.38 8.76 15.84
CA ALA A 42 -15.34 9.11 14.80
C ALA A 42 -15.01 8.34 13.50
N LEU A 43 -16.05 7.92 12.78
CA LEU A 43 -15.98 7.25 11.48
C LEU A 43 -16.87 8.00 10.50
N ALA A 44 -16.31 8.41 9.36
CA ALA A 44 -16.99 9.22 8.34
C ALA A 44 -16.42 8.95 6.94
N ASN A 45 -16.91 9.66 5.92
CA ASN A 45 -16.39 9.62 4.54
C ASN A 45 -15.18 10.55 4.32
N LYS A 46 -14.96 11.51 5.22
CA LYS A 46 -13.84 12.45 5.18
C LYS A 46 -13.11 12.46 6.53
N PRO A 47 -11.82 12.84 6.55
CA PRO A 47 -11.11 13.06 7.81
C PRO A 47 -11.76 14.18 8.63
N LEU A 48 -11.91 13.98 9.93
CA LEU A 48 -12.37 14.97 10.90
C LEU A 48 -11.20 15.29 11.83
N ARG A 49 -10.41 16.32 11.48
CA ARG A 49 -9.13 16.65 12.13
C ARG A 49 -9.26 17.77 13.16
N SER A 50 -10.29 18.59 13.03
CA SER A 50 -10.57 19.74 13.88
C SER A 50 -12.06 19.80 14.22
N PRO A 51 -12.46 20.51 15.29
CA PRO A 51 -13.88 20.72 15.61
C PRO A 51 -14.69 21.35 14.47
N ASP A 52 -14.07 22.20 13.65
CA ASP A 52 -14.75 22.82 12.51
C ASP A 52 -15.19 21.79 11.47
N ASP A 53 -14.48 20.67 11.34
CA ASP A 53 -14.83 19.61 10.39
C ASP A 53 -16.14 18.91 10.75
N PHE A 54 -16.58 18.99 12.01
CA PHE A 54 -17.81 18.39 12.52
C PHE A 54 -19.07 19.21 12.21
N LYS A 55 -18.93 20.49 11.87
CA LYS A 55 -20.06 21.41 11.69
C LYS A 55 -21.01 20.93 10.59
N GLY A 56 -22.30 20.88 10.90
CA GLY A 56 -23.38 20.54 9.98
C GLY A 56 -23.48 19.06 9.58
N ILE A 57 -22.55 18.19 10.01
CA ILE A 57 -22.57 16.76 9.68
C ILE A 57 -23.75 16.09 10.39
N ALA A 58 -24.51 15.25 9.67
CA ALA A 58 -25.47 14.35 10.30
C ALA A 58 -24.70 13.25 11.07
N PHE A 59 -24.58 13.42 12.39
CA PHE A 59 -23.70 12.59 13.22
C PHE A 59 -24.53 11.61 14.05
N ARG A 60 -24.45 10.32 13.74
CA ARG A 60 -25.15 9.29 14.49
C ARG A 60 -24.58 9.19 15.90
N VAL A 61 -25.47 9.28 16.88
CA VAL A 61 -25.17 9.08 18.31
C VAL A 61 -26.12 8.05 18.94
N PRO A 62 -25.71 7.38 20.03
CA PRO A 62 -26.64 6.61 20.86
C PRO A 62 -27.78 7.50 21.41
N PRO A 63 -28.94 6.93 21.77
CA PRO A 63 -30.05 7.67 22.36
C PRO A 63 -29.78 8.01 23.84
N THR A 64 -28.69 8.71 24.10
CA THR A 64 -28.26 9.14 25.43
C THR A 64 -27.95 10.64 25.42
N LEU A 65 -28.47 11.36 26.42
CA LEU A 65 -28.41 12.83 26.46
C LEU A 65 -26.97 13.37 26.41
N ILE A 66 -26.04 12.73 27.13
CA ILE A 66 -24.65 13.17 27.17
C ILE A 66 -23.95 13.06 25.80
N TRP A 67 -24.29 12.06 24.97
CA TRP A 67 -23.78 11.99 23.59
C TRP A 67 -24.41 13.05 22.70
N LEU A 68 -25.72 13.23 22.81
CA LEU A 68 -26.45 14.21 22.01
C LEU A 68 -25.92 15.63 22.24
N GLU A 69 -25.78 16.05 23.50
CA GLU A 69 -25.28 17.39 23.84
C GLU A 69 -23.81 17.58 23.48
N THR A 70 -22.97 16.54 23.64
CA THR A 70 -21.55 16.62 23.26
C THR A 70 -21.40 16.90 21.77
N PHE A 71 -22.06 16.12 20.91
CA PHE A 71 -21.92 16.30 19.46
C PHE A 71 -22.68 17.53 18.95
N LYS A 72 -23.78 17.92 19.60
CA LYS A 72 -24.44 19.22 19.35
C LYS A 72 -23.51 20.40 19.66
N SER A 73 -22.74 20.35 20.74
CA SER A 73 -21.77 21.39 21.11
C SER A 73 -20.61 21.51 20.10
N LEU A 74 -20.29 20.42 19.40
CA LEU A 74 -19.32 20.41 18.28
C LEU A 74 -19.92 20.94 16.97
N GLY A 75 -21.17 21.41 16.96
CA GLY A 75 -21.83 21.98 15.79
C GLY A 75 -22.36 20.94 14.79
N THR A 76 -22.36 19.66 15.15
CA THR A 76 -23.00 18.61 14.33
C THR A 76 -24.53 18.72 14.34
N ARG A 77 -25.18 17.99 13.44
CA ARG A 77 -26.59 17.62 13.52
C ARG A 77 -26.70 16.20 14.09
N PRO A 78 -26.79 16.00 15.42
CA PRO A 78 -26.83 14.67 15.99
C PRO A 78 -28.13 13.94 15.62
N VAL A 79 -28.02 12.68 15.20
CA VAL A 79 -29.15 11.81 14.86
C VAL A 79 -29.12 10.58 15.77
N THR A 80 -30.18 10.35 16.53
CA THR A 80 -30.26 9.20 17.45
C THR A 80 -30.72 7.96 16.71
N ILE A 81 -29.85 6.96 16.62
CA ILE A 81 -30.16 5.68 15.94
C ILE A 81 -29.74 4.54 16.86
N PRO A 82 -30.59 3.55 17.17
CA PRO A 82 -30.22 2.37 17.96
C PRO A 82 -29.07 1.58 17.33
N TRP A 83 -28.27 0.87 18.15
CA TRP A 83 -27.07 0.15 17.68
C TRP A 83 -27.33 -0.89 16.56
N PRO A 84 -28.41 -1.71 16.61
CA PRO A 84 -28.69 -2.70 15.57
C PRO A 84 -29.00 -2.10 14.19
N GLU A 85 -29.47 -0.85 14.14
CA GLU A 85 -29.95 -0.20 12.91
C GLU A 85 -28.88 0.65 12.22
N ILE A 86 -27.71 0.84 12.87
CA ILE A 86 -26.69 1.77 12.37
C ILE A 86 -26.26 1.41 10.96
N TYR A 87 -25.94 0.13 10.69
CA TYR A 87 -25.38 -0.26 9.38
C TYR A 87 -26.33 0.14 8.25
N SER A 88 -27.60 -0.24 8.36
CA SER A 88 -28.65 0.09 7.39
C SER A 88 -28.84 1.62 7.27
N ALA A 89 -28.91 2.32 8.41
CA ALA A 89 -29.11 3.77 8.40
C ALA A 89 -27.92 4.54 7.79
N MET A 90 -26.69 4.07 8.01
CA MET A 90 -25.49 4.62 7.39
C MET A 90 -25.46 4.32 5.88
N GLN A 91 -25.88 3.12 5.48
CA GLN A 91 -25.98 2.72 4.07
C GLN A 91 -27.02 3.57 3.32
N GLN A 92 -28.16 3.86 3.96
CA GLN A 92 -29.24 4.70 3.41
C GLN A 92 -28.94 6.21 3.47
N GLY A 93 -27.80 6.62 4.05
CA GLY A 93 -27.42 8.03 4.14
C GLY A 93 -28.21 8.83 5.18
N VAL A 94 -28.85 8.18 6.15
CA VAL A 94 -29.57 8.86 7.25
C VAL A 94 -28.60 9.61 8.17
N ALA A 95 -27.37 9.10 8.30
CA ALA A 95 -26.27 9.78 8.97
C ALA A 95 -24.97 9.65 8.17
N ASP A 96 -24.15 10.69 8.22
CA ASP A 96 -22.90 10.81 7.47
C ASP A 96 -21.70 10.31 8.26
N ALA A 97 -21.78 10.37 9.59
CA ALA A 97 -20.73 9.94 10.50
C ALA A 97 -21.31 9.20 11.72
N VAL A 98 -20.48 8.39 12.37
CA VAL A 98 -20.82 7.64 13.58
C VAL A 98 -19.61 7.58 14.51
N GLU A 99 -19.83 7.27 15.78
CA GLU A 99 -18.76 7.05 16.75
C GLU A 99 -18.92 5.74 17.52
N ALA A 100 -17.81 5.06 17.77
CA ALA A 100 -17.69 3.93 18.69
C ALA A 100 -16.21 3.59 18.95
N PRO A 101 -15.91 2.67 19.89
CA PRO A 101 -14.58 2.06 19.96
C PRO A 101 -14.25 1.27 18.70
N LEU A 102 -12.96 1.18 18.35
CA LEU A 102 -12.49 0.50 17.14
C LEU A 102 -13.02 -0.95 17.01
N PRO A 103 -13.02 -1.79 18.07
CA PRO A 103 -13.54 -3.15 17.96
C PRO A 103 -15.04 -3.19 17.62
N SER A 104 -15.82 -2.22 18.09
CA SER A 104 -17.25 -2.13 17.82
C SER A 104 -17.54 -1.66 16.39
N LEU A 105 -16.78 -0.68 15.90
CA LEU A 105 -16.87 -0.23 14.50
C LEU A 105 -16.55 -1.38 13.54
N TRP A 106 -15.52 -2.16 13.86
CA TRP A 106 -15.14 -3.33 13.09
C TRP A 106 -16.18 -4.45 13.17
N GLY A 107 -16.61 -4.82 14.37
CA GLY A 107 -17.56 -5.90 14.61
C GLY A 107 -18.92 -5.67 13.95
N MET A 108 -19.34 -4.41 13.84
CA MET A 108 -20.57 -4.01 13.13
C MET A 108 -20.33 -3.75 11.63
N LYS A 109 -19.11 -3.99 11.12
CA LYS A 109 -18.74 -3.78 9.71
C LYS A 109 -19.00 -2.37 9.17
N LEU A 110 -19.00 -1.35 10.04
CA LEU A 110 -19.33 0.01 9.62
C LEU A 110 -18.28 0.61 8.67
N HIS A 111 -17.06 0.06 8.66
CA HIS A 111 -16.00 0.37 7.69
C HIS A 111 -16.39 0.04 6.23
N GLU A 112 -17.43 -0.77 6.00
CA GLU A 112 -17.98 -0.99 4.67
C GLU A 112 -18.73 0.26 4.16
N THR A 113 -19.45 0.96 5.05
CA THR A 113 -20.27 2.14 4.73
C THR A 113 -19.54 3.47 4.78
N ARG A 114 -18.51 3.60 5.64
CA ARG A 114 -17.71 4.81 5.83
C ARG A 114 -16.25 4.42 5.95
N LYS A 115 -15.34 5.17 5.30
CA LYS A 115 -13.96 4.70 5.07
C LYS A 115 -12.90 5.35 5.96
N VAL A 116 -13.22 6.47 6.61
CA VAL A 116 -12.22 7.26 7.33
C VAL A 116 -12.50 7.25 8.82
N ILE A 117 -11.59 6.63 9.58
CA ILE A 117 -11.56 6.73 11.04
C ILE A 117 -10.71 7.93 11.44
N SER A 118 -11.29 8.83 12.25
CA SER A 118 -10.57 9.93 12.89
C SER A 118 -10.37 9.61 14.36
N LEU A 119 -9.11 9.51 14.80
CA LEU A 119 -8.71 9.05 16.14
C LEU A 119 -8.96 10.13 17.23
N THR A 120 -10.21 10.55 17.37
CA THR A 120 -10.59 11.66 18.24
C THR A 120 -10.50 11.34 19.73
N GLY A 121 -10.75 10.09 20.15
CA GLY A 121 -10.58 9.66 21.55
C GLY A 121 -11.44 10.45 22.53
N HIS A 122 -12.57 11.00 22.05
CA HIS A 122 -13.38 12.02 22.73
C HIS A 122 -14.11 11.47 23.97
N PHE A 123 -14.31 10.15 24.03
CA PHE A 123 -14.75 9.46 25.23
C PHE A 123 -13.86 8.26 25.53
N LEU A 124 -13.56 8.06 26.82
CA LEU A 124 -13.11 6.78 27.35
C LEU A 124 -14.32 6.11 27.98
N SER A 125 -14.70 4.93 27.49
CA SER A 125 -15.91 4.25 27.93
C SER A 125 -15.60 3.03 28.79
N TRP A 126 -16.42 2.86 29.82
CA TRP A 126 -16.50 1.67 30.64
C TRP A 126 -17.93 1.15 30.59
N ILE A 127 -18.07 -0.17 30.55
CA ILE A 127 -19.35 -0.86 30.62
C ILE A 127 -19.58 -1.30 32.05
N GLY A 128 -20.76 -0.94 32.53
CA GLY A 128 -21.37 -1.47 33.73
C GLY A 128 -22.32 -2.60 33.41
N TRP A 129 -22.18 -3.73 34.10
CA TRP A 129 -23.22 -4.74 34.12
C TRP A 129 -24.18 -4.40 35.25
N CYS A 130 -25.45 -4.27 34.91
CA CYS A 130 -26.50 -3.90 35.85
C CYS A 130 -27.54 -5.00 35.92
N ILE A 131 -28.23 -5.07 37.06
CA ILE A 131 -29.37 -5.95 37.28
C ILE A 131 -30.46 -5.16 38.00
N HIS A 132 -31.71 -5.56 37.77
CA HIS A 132 -32.83 -5.01 38.54
C HIS A 132 -32.71 -5.43 40.01
N GLU A 133 -32.84 -4.48 40.95
CA GLU A 133 -32.62 -4.67 42.39
C GLU A 133 -33.49 -5.80 42.95
N ARG A 134 -34.78 -5.84 42.59
CA ARG A 134 -35.67 -6.95 43.00
C ARG A 134 -35.22 -8.32 42.51
N VAL A 135 -34.64 -8.41 41.31
CA VAL A 135 -34.13 -9.68 40.78
C VAL A 135 -32.86 -10.06 41.52
N TRP A 136 -31.99 -9.08 41.77
CA TRP A 136 -30.80 -9.28 42.58
C TRP A 136 -31.11 -9.82 43.97
N GLN A 137 -32.06 -9.21 44.68
CA GLN A 137 -32.48 -9.65 46.01
C GLN A 137 -33.11 -11.06 45.98
N ARG A 138 -33.72 -11.46 44.85
CA ARG A 138 -34.24 -12.82 44.65
C ARG A 138 -33.16 -13.84 44.39
N ILE A 139 -32.02 -13.50 43.79
CA ILE A 139 -31.00 -14.51 43.41
C ILE A 139 -30.43 -15.27 44.62
N PRO A 140 -30.04 -14.61 45.74
CA PRO A 140 -29.66 -15.29 46.97
C PRO A 140 -30.83 -16.04 47.61
N ALA A 141 -32.06 -15.51 47.52
CA ALA A 141 -33.25 -16.16 48.06
C ALA A 141 -33.63 -17.45 47.29
N ASP A 142 -33.46 -17.43 45.97
CA ASP A 142 -33.68 -18.56 45.05
C ASP A 142 -32.48 -19.50 45.01
N MET A 143 -31.40 -19.21 45.76
CA MET A 143 -30.15 -19.99 45.80
C MET A 143 -29.55 -20.29 44.43
N ARG A 144 -29.61 -19.33 43.48
CA ARG A 144 -28.97 -19.48 42.15
C ARG A 144 -27.51 -19.02 42.11
N ALA A 145 -27.17 -18.07 42.96
CA ALA A 145 -25.80 -17.65 43.22
C ALA A 145 -25.61 -17.43 44.72
N ILE A 146 -24.40 -17.68 45.19
CA ILE A 146 -24.02 -17.51 46.59
C ILE A 146 -22.87 -16.51 46.69
N VAL A 147 -22.78 -15.86 47.85
CA VAL A 147 -21.65 -15.01 48.21
C VAL A 147 -20.66 -15.86 48.98
N VAL A 148 -19.40 -15.84 48.54
CA VAL A 148 -18.27 -16.47 49.23
C VAL A 148 -17.19 -15.43 49.49
N GLN A 149 -16.40 -15.65 50.54
CA GLN A 149 -15.25 -14.82 50.88
C GLN A 149 -13.98 -15.46 50.30
N ILE A 150 -13.24 -14.72 49.48
CA ILE A 150 -11.95 -15.16 48.93
C ILE A 150 -10.91 -14.06 49.19
N GLY A 151 -9.97 -14.33 50.10
CA GLY A 151 -8.93 -13.37 50.49
C GLY A 151 -9.47 -12.04 51.04
N GLY A 152 -10.57 -12.08 51.78
CA GLY A 152 -11.21 -10.89 52.36
C GLY A 152 -12.09 -10.11 51.39
N GLU A 153 -12.27 -10.57 50.15
CA GLU A 153 -13.21 -9.99 49.19
C GLU A 153 -14.46 -10.84 49.04
N GLU A 154 -15.63 -10.18 49.06
CA GLU A 154 -16.91 -10.82 48.74
C GLU A 154 -17.00 -11.11 47.24
N ARG A 155 -17.32 -12.34 46.87
CA ARG A 155 -17.45 -12.75 45.47
C ARG A 155 -18.68 -13.59 45.26
N PHE A 156 -19.35 -13.32 44.13
CA PHE A 156 -20.48 -14.10 43.68
C PHE A 156 -20.02 -15.31 42.89
N VAL A 157 -20.51 -16.48 43.26
CA VAL A 157 -20.28 -17.74 42.56
C VAL A 157 -21.62 -18.43 42.29
N ALA A 158 -21.70 -19.20 41.20
CA ALA A 158 -22.90 -19.97 40.92
C ALA A 158 -23.13 -20.99 42.04
N ALA A 159 -24.39 -21.18 42.45
CA ALA A 159 -24.70 -22.06 43.57
C ALA A 159 -24.29 -23.52 43.31
N GLU A 160 -24.37 -23.97 42.05
CA GLU A 160 -23.91 -25.29 41.59
C GLU A 160 -22.40 -25.54 41.77
N ASP A 161 -21.63 -24.50 42.07
CA ASP A 161 -20.20 -24.58 42.36
C ASP A 161 -19.85 -24.48 43.84
N ALA A 162 -20.86 -24.43 44.71
CA ALA A 162 -20.67 -24.27 46.14
C ALA A 162 -19.66 -25.29 46.69
N ALA A 163 -19.84 -26.58 46.40
CA ALA A 163 -18.91 -27.62 46.80
C ALA A 163 -17.47 -27.37 46.30
N ARG A 164 -17.28 -26.93 45.06
CA ARG A 164 -15.94 -26.64 44.51
C ARG A 164 -15.24 -25.53 45.26
N TYR A 165 -15.95 -24.44 45.58
CA TYR A 165 -15.38 -23.33 46.34
C TYR A 165 -15.14 -23.67 47.80
N ARG A 166 -16.03 -24.44 48.45
CA ARG A 166 -15.82 -24.96 49.80
C ARG A 166 -14.60 -25.88 49.86
N ASP A 167 -14.54 -26.88 48.99
CA ASP A 167 -13.53 -27.94 49.07
C ASP A 167 -12.16 -27.45 48.56
N ALA A 168 -12.12 -26.55 47.57
CA ALA A 168 -10.87 -25.97 47.09
C ALA A 168 -10.34 -24.85 48.01
N LEU A 169 -11.19 -23.93 48.45
CA LEU A 169 -10.75 -22.67 49.07
C LEU A 169 -11.15 -22.53 50.54
N GLY A 170 -11.90 -23.47 51.10
CA GLY A 170 -12.43 -23.37 52.47
C GLY A 170 -13.52 -22.32 52.63
N CYS A 171 -14.22 -21.97 51.54
CA CYS A 171 -15.28 -20.97 51.59
C CYS A 171 -16.47 -21.46 52.45
N ALA A 172 -16.94 -20.60 53.36
CA ALA A 172 -18.20 -20.84 54.07
C ALA A 172 -19.38 -20.79 53.09
N LEU A 173 -20.24 -21.80 53.13
CA LEU A 173 -21.44 -21.88 52.29
C LEU A 173 -22.68 -21.41 53.07
N PRO A 174 -23.63 -20.72 52.41
CA PRO A 174 -24.88 -20.36 53.04
C PRO A 174 -25.75 -21.60 53.33
N LEU A 175 -26.56 -21.52 54.39
CA LEU A 175 -27.53 -22.56 54.76
C LEU A 175 -28.67 -22.60 53.75
N GLY A 176 -29.18 -23.80 53.43
CA GLY A 176 -30.34 -23.99 52.54
C GLY A 176 -30.00 -24.33 51.08
N LEU A 177 -28.73 -24.59 50.75
CA LEU A 177 -28.35 -25.12 49.44
C LEU A 177 -28.81 -26.59 49.27
N PRO A 178 -29.30 -26.98 48.09
CA PRO A 178 -29.60 -28.38 47.77
C PRO A 178 -28.37 -29.28 47.94
N SER A 179 -28.57 -30.52 48.39
CA SER A 179 -27.46 -31.48 48.62
C SER A 179 -26.60 -31.66 47.37
N ALA A 180 -27.22 -31.72 46.19
CA ALA A 180 -26.55 -31.84 44.89
C ALA A 180 -25.49 -30.74 44.61
N PHE A 181 -25.58 -29.57 45.26
CA PHE A 181 -24.61 -28.49 45.13
C PHE A 181 -23.55 -28.48 46.24
N THR A 182 -23.77 -29.27 47.29
CA THR A 182 -22.88 -29.39 48.46
C THR A 182 -22.18 -30.73 48.55
N ASP A 183 -22.54 -31.71 47.72
CA ASP A 183 -21.87 -33.01 47.68
C ASP A 183 -20.39 -32.83 47.29
N PRO A 184 -19.44 -33.59 47.90
CA PRO A 184 -18.02 -33.44 47.64
C PRO A 184 -17.66 -33.62 46.16
N VAL A 185 -16.67 -32.86 45.69
CA VAL A 185 -16.13 -32.94 44.32
C VAL A 185 -14.70 -33.46 44.37
N ASP A 186 -14.32 -34.35 43.45
CA ASP A 186 -13.01 -35.04 43.47
C ASP A 186 -11.81 -34.09 43.32
N HIS A 187 -11.85 -33.20 42.32
CA HIS A 187 -10.74 -32.30 41.98
C HIS A 187 -11.21 -30.84 41.92
N PRO A 188 -11.63 -30.26 43.07
CA PRO A 188 -12.36 -28.99 43.10
C PRO A 188 -11.47 -27.83 42.64
N LEU A 189 -10.18 -27.85 42.99
CA LEU A 189 -9.24 -26.80 42.58
C LEU A 189 -8.86 -26.91 41.09
N ASP A 190 -8.67 -28.13 40.59
CA ASP A 190 -8.37 -28.38 39.17
C ASP A 190 -9.55 -27.94 38.28
N ASP A 191 -10.79 -28.14 38.74
CA ASP A 191 -11.99 -27.63 38.08
C ASP A 191 -12.02 -26.09 38.01
N LEU A 192 -11.73 -25.40 39.11
CA LEU A 192 -11.71 -23.94 39.17
C LEU A 192 -10.60 -23.35 38.29
N VAL A 193 -9.40 -23.94 38.33
CA VAL A 193 -8.27 -23.51 37.48
C VAL A 193 -8.55 -23.81 36.02
N GLY A 194 -9.13 -24.97 35.69
CA GLY A 194 -9.51 -25.32 34.32
C GLY A 194 -10.57 -24.39 33.73
N ARG A 195 -11.48 -23.83 34.54
CA ARG A 195 -12.42 -22.79 34.08
C ARG A 195 -11.76 -21.46 33.86
N TYR A 196 -10.84 -21.09 34.76
CA TYR A 196 -10.04 -19.89 34.59
C TYR A 196 -9.29 -19.94 33.25
N ALA A 197 -8.62 -21.07 32.96
CA ALA A 197 -7.88 -21.27 31.71
C ALA A 197 -8.77 -21.18 30.46
N ARG A 198 -10.01 -21.69 30.48
CA ARG A 198 -10.94 -21.61 29.33
C ARG A 198 -11.44 -20.21 28.98
N THR A 199 -11.33 -19.26 29.91
CA THR A 199 -11.86 -17.90 29.75
C THR A 199 -10.78 -16.83 29.65
N HIS A 200 -9.51 -17.21 29.81
CA HIS A 200 -8.37 -16.32 29.76
C HIS A 200 -7.39 -16.81 28.68
N GLY A 201 -6.73 -15.88 27.99
CA GLY A 201 -5.59 -16.21 27.11
C GLY A 201 -4.37 -16.66 27.92
N PRO A 202 -3.16 -16.69 27.32
CA PRO A 202 -1.93 -17.01 28.05
C PRO A 202 -1.82 -16.24 29.36
N PHE A 203 -1.65 -16.96 30.46
CA PHE A 203 -1.61 -16.42 31.82
C PHE A 203 -0.44 -16.99 32.61
N VAL A 204 -0.07 -16.33 33.71
CA VAL A 204 1.04 -16.74 34.58
C VAL A 204 0.54 -17.18 35.95
N VAL A 205 1.34 -17.95 36.69
CA VAL A 205 0.94 -18.56 37.97
C VAL A 205 0.48 -17.50 38.99
N ARG A 206 1.16 -16.34 39.06
CA ARG A 206 0.78 -15.24 39.97
C ARG A 206 -0.65 -14.76 39.77
N GLN A 207 -1.19 -14.82 38.55
CA GLN A 207 -2.56 -14.40 38.29
C GLN A 207 -3.59 -15.36 38.92
N LEU A 208 -3.26 -16.66 39.01
CA LEU A 208 -4.08 -17.61 39.77
C LEU A 208 -3.95 -17.42 41.27
N VAL A 209 -2.75 -17.11 41.76
CA VAL A 209 -2.51 -16.79 43.18
C VAL A 209 -3.34 -15.57 43.59
N GLU A 210 -3.29 -14.49 42.82
CA GLU A 210 -4.11 -13.29 43.06
C GLU A 210 -5.61 -13.60 42.92
N ARG A 211 -5.99 -14.39 41.92
CA ARG A 211 -7.40 -14.72 41.66
C ARG A 211 -7.98 -15.61 42.75
N TYR A 212 -7.32 -16.65 43.21
CA TYR A 212 -7.91 -17.61 44.15
C TYR A 212 -7.37 -17.48 45.58
N GLN A 213 -6.37 -16.62 45.80
CA GLN A 213 -5.74 -16.38 47.11
C GLN A 213 -5.22 -17.68 47.74
N ILE A 214 -4.59 -18.50 46.87
CA ILE A 214 -3.96 -19.77 47.23
C ILE A 214 -2.44 -19.65 47.16
N GLY A 215 -1.73 -20.51 47.88
CA GLY A 215 -0.27 -20.55 47.83
C GLY A 215 0.29 -20.85 46.44
N LEU A 216 1.46 -20.28 46.13
CA LEU A 216 2.14 -20.43 44.84
C LEU A 216 2.38 -21.89 44.46
N GLU A 217 2.86 -22.71 45.41
CA GLU A 217 3.11 -24.14 45.19
C GLU A 217 1.83 -24.91 44.87
N ARG A 218 0.72 -24.56 45.55
CA ARG A 218 -0.59 -25.16 45.32
C ARG A 218 -1.12 -24.82 43.92
N ALA A 219 -0.94 -23.57 43.49
CA ALA A 219 -1.31 -23.13 42.14
C ALA A 219 -0.45 -23.82 41.06
N ALA A 220 0.87 -23.89 41.27
CA ALA A 220 1.80 -24.55 40.36
C ALA A 220 1.48 -26.05 40.22
N GLY A 221 1.27 -26.76 41.33
CA GLY A 221 0.98 -28.20 41.30
C GLY A 221 -0.34 -28.55 40.58
N VAL A 222 -1.35 -27.68 40.64
CA VAL A 222 -2.60 -27.85 39.87
C VAL A 222 -2.36 -27.66 38.37
N LEU A 223 -1.57 -26.65 38.02
CA LEU A 223 -1.20 -26.39 36.62
C LEU A 223 -0.41 -27.55 36.04
N ASP A 224 0.56 -28.10 36.78
CA ASP A 224 1.32 -29.27 36.34
C ASP A 224 0.39 -30.48 36.10
N ARG A 225 -0.56 -30.76 37.01
CA ARG A 225 -1.55 -31.84 36.80
C ARG A 225 -2.45 -31.60 35.59
N LEU A 226 -2.94 -30.37 35.41
CA LEU A 226 -3.77 -30.02 34.26
C LEU A 226 -2.99 -30.09 32.93
N ALA A 227 -1.68 -29.83 32.96
CA ALA A 227 -0.82 -30.03 31.80
C ALA A 227 -0.55 -31.51 31.50
N VAL A 228 -0.30 -32.32 32.54
CA VAL A 228 -0.15 -33.78 32.38
C VAL A 228 -1.42 -34.41 31.80
N SER A 229 -2.60 -33.94 32.22
CA SER A 229 -3.88 -34.39 31.66
C SER A 229 -4.22 -33.80 30.27
N GLY A 230 -3.35 -32.94 29.71
CA GLY A 230 -3.52 -32.36 28.38
C GLY A 230 -4.62 -31.31 28.25
N ARG A 231 -5.16 -30.79 29.37
CA ARG A 231 -6.18 -29.73 29.36
C ARG A 231 -5.59 -28.35 29.13
N ILE A 232 -4.38 -28.12 29.65
CA ILE A 232 -3.61 -26.91 29.44
C ILE A 232 -2.22 -27.25 28.92
N VAL A 233 -1.52 -26.25 28.40
CA VAL A 233 -0.14 -26.35 27.96
C VAL A 233 0.65 -25.19 28.53
N ASP A 234 1.94 -25.43 28.79
CA ASP A 234 2.88 -24.40 29.18
C ASP A 234 3.84 -24.00 28.06
N GLY A 235 4.35 -22.77 28.14
CA GLY A 235 5.33 -22.24 27.18
C GLY A 235 5.39 -20.72 27.17
N GLU A 236 6.04 -20.18 26.15
CA GLU A 236 6.11 -18.74 25.86
C GLU A 236 5.16 -18.42 24.70
N PHE A 237 3.97 -17.88 25.01
CA PHE A 237 2.93 -17.64 24.00
C PHE A 237 2.81 -16.17 23.60
N ARG A 238 3.18 -15.24 24.50
CA ARG A 238 3.19 -13.80 24.22
C ARG A 238 4.57 -13.32 23.73
N PRO A 239 4.65 -12.43 22.71
CA PRO A 239 5.94 -11.96 22.12
C PRO A 239 6.90 -11.24 23.08
N ARG A 240 6.41 -10.82 24.25
CA ARG A 240 7.17 -10.15 25.31
C ARG A 240 7.07 -10.90 26.65
N GLY A 241 6.60 -12.15 26.63
CA GLY A 241 6.58 -13.00 27.80
C GLY A 241 8.02 -13.40 28.16
N ILE A 242 8.38 -13.23 29.42
CA ILE A 242 9.68 -13.61 29.99
C ILE A 242 9.51 -14.66 31.10
N GLU A 243 8.27 -15.10 31.34
CA GLU A 243 7.92 -16.05 32.38
C GLU A 243 7.17 -17.23 31.75
N ARG A 244 7.24 -18.40 32.38
CA ARG A 244 6.49 -19.60 31.98
C ARG A 244 4.99 -19.30 32.02
N GLU A 245 4.34 -19.37 30.86
CA GLU A 245 2.92 -19.09 30.70
C GLU A 245 2.13 -20.39 30.54
N TRP A 246 0.85 -20.33 30.84
CA TRP A 246 -0.09 -21.44 30.75
C TRP A 246 -1.28 -21.02 29.89
N CYS A 247 -1.80 -21.94 29.09
CA CYS A 247 -2.97 -21.70 28.26
C CYS A 247 -3.80 -22.96 28.09
N ASP A 248 -5.12 -22.83 28.07
CA ASP A 248 -6.01 -23.92 27.65
C ASP A 248 -5.75 -24.31 26.18
N VAL A 249 -5.80 -25.62 25.90
CA VAL A 249 -5.45 -26.17 24.58
C VAL A 249 -6.40 -25.67 23.48
N GLU A 250 -7.70 -25.57 23.75
CA GLU A 250 -8.67 -25.09 22.76
C GLU A 250 -8.57 -23.58 22.56
N VAL A 251 -8.33 -22.83 23.64
CA VAL A 251 -8.05 -21.39 23.54
C VAL A 251 -6.80 -21.14 22.69
N LEU A 252 -5.71 -21.89 22.93
CA LEU A 252 -4.48 -21.76 22.15
C LEU A 252 -4.70 -22.15 20.68
N ARG A 253 -5.46 -23.23 20.41
CA ARG A 253 -5.82 -23.64 19.04
C ARG A 253 -6.63 -22.56 18.34
N GLN A 254 -7.59 -21.94 19.02
CA GLN A 254 -8.39 -20.84 18.48
C GLN A 254 -7.53 -19.61 18.19
N LEU A 255 -6.60 -19.26 19.09
CA LEU A 255 -5.63 -18.18 18.89
C LEU A 255 -4.73 -18.46 17.68
N ARG A 256 -4.11 -19.64 17.60
CA ARG A 256 -3.26 -20.05 16.47
C ARG A 256 -4.02 -20.02 15.15
N ARG A 257 -5.25 -20.54 15.10
CA ARG A 257 -6.08 -20.53 13.88
C ARG A 257 -6.37 -19.10 13.41
N ARG A 258 -6.70 -18.19 14.34
CA ARG A 258 -6.97 -16.78 14.01
C ARG A 258 -5.70 -16.05 13.58
N SER A 259 -4.56 -16.27 14.24
CA SER A 259 -3.27 -15.71 13.85
C SER A 259 -2.81 -16.22 12.47
N LEU A 260 -2.96 -17.52 12.21
CA LEU A 260 -2.67 -18.11 10.89
C LEU A 260 -3.59 -17.56 9.79
N ALA A 261 -4.87 -17.32 10.08
CA ALA A 261 -5.78 -16.72 9.12
C ALA A 261 -5.38 -15.28 8.77
N LEU A 262 -4.92 -14.50 9.75
CA LEU A 262 -4.36 -13.15 9.52
C LEU A 262 -3.10 -13.21 8.66
N LEU A 263 -2.14 -14.08 9.00
CA LEU A 263 -0.91 -14.28 8.24
C LEU A 263 -1.18 -14.82 6.82
N ARG A 264 -2.19 -15.67 6.64
CA ARG A 264 -2.60 -16.16 5.30
C ARG A 264 -3.20 -15.05 4.45
N LYS A 265 -4.00 -14.15 5.05
CA LYS A 265 -4.54 -12.99 4.35
C LYS A 265 -3.43 -12.02 3.93
N GLU A 266 -2.36 -11.93 4.71
CA GLU A 266 -1.15 -11.20 4.32
C GLU A 266 -0.40 -11.89 3.17
N ILE A 267 -0.41 -13.22 3.04
CA ILE A 267 0.32 -13.95 1.98
C ILE A 267 -0.50 -14.10 0.68
N GLU A 268 -1.80 -13.82 0.72
CA GLU A 268 -2.69 -14.00 -0.43
C GLU A 268 -2.24 -13.12 -1.63
N PRO A 269 -2.18 -13.70 -2.84
CA PRO A 269 -1.89 -12.94 -4.05
C PRO A 269 -2.96 -11.87 -4.29
N VAL A 270 -2.59 -10.78 -4.94
CA VAL A 270 -3.53 -9.74 -5.35
C VAL A 270 -4.06 -10.00 -6.76
N GLU A 271 -5.26 -9.51 -7.03
CA GLU A 271 -5.84 -9.55 -8.36
C GLU A 271 -5.04 -8.69 -9.36
N GLN A 272 -5.13 -9.04 -10.65
CA GLN A 272 -4.45 -8.31 -11.73
C GLN A 272 -4.87 -6.83 -11.82
N ARG A 273 -6.10 -6.49 -11.43
CA ARG A 273 -6.58 -5.10 -11.37
C ARG A 273 -5.85 -4.28 -10.33
N ALA A 274 -5.61 -4.85 -9.15
CA ALA A 274 -4.80 -4.21 -8.11
C ALA A 274 -3.35 -4.04 -8.57
N TYR A 275 -2.81 -5.03 -9.28
CA TYR A 275 -1.48 -4.92 -9.87
C TYR A 275 -1.38 -3.81 -10.92
N ALA A 276 -2.41 -3.59 -11.75
CA ALA A 276 -2.43 -2.49 -12.72
C ALA A 276 -2.42 -1.11 -12.04
N ARG A 277 -3.21 -0.92 -10.98
CA ARG A 277 -3.19 0.32 -10.17
C ARG A 277 -1.83 0.54 -9.50
N PHE A 278 -1.30 -0.53 -8.90
CA PHE A 278 0.03 -0.54 -8.31
C PHE A 278 1.08 -0.10 -9.33
N LEU A 279 1.13 -0.69 -10.52
CA LEU A 279 2.11 -0.35 -11.55
C LEU A 279 2.00 1.10 -11.99
N ALA A 280 0.79 1.63 -12.19
CA ALA A 280 0.61 3.04 -12.55
C ALA A 280 1.18 3.97 -11.47
N SER A 281 0.85 3.72 -10.20
CA SER A 281 1.35 4.51 -9.08
C SER A 281 2.86 4.36 -8.87
N TRP A 282 3.39 3.13 -9.06
CA TRP A 282 4.81 2.81 -8.97
C TRP A 282 5.62 3.53 -10.03
N GLN A 283 5.05 3.66 -11.23
CA GLN A 283 5.61 4.39 -12.36
C GLN A 283 5.46 5.92 -12.24
N GLY A 284 4.88 6.43 -11.14
CA GLY A 284 4.70 7.86 -10.90
C GLY A 284 3.56 8.48 -11.69
N ILE A 285 2.52 7.70 -12.04
CA ILE A 285 1.36 8.15 -12.81
C ILE A 285 0.12 8.18 -11.89
N PRO A 286 -0.59 9.31 -11.72
CA PRO A 286 -0.34 10.62 -12.33
C PRO A 286 0.88 11.35 -11.72
N PRO A 287 1.46 12.32 -12.45
CA PRO A 287 2.70 12.95 -12.04
C PRO A 287 2.48 13.96 -10.91
N THR A 288 3.27 13.85 -9.85
CA THR A 288 3.23 14.77 -8.70
C THR A 288 4.28 15.88 -8.79
N GLN A 289 5.42 15.60 -9.44
CA GLN A 289 6.56 16.49 -9.56
C GLN A 289 6.69 17.13 -10.97
N ARG A 290 7.48 18.21 -11.07
CA ARG A 290 7.70 18.99 -12.29
C ARG A 290 9.18 19.36 -12.47
N GLY A 291 9.56 19.68 -13.71
CA GLY A 291 10.90 20.17 -14.07
C GLY A 291 11.94 19.07 -14.24
N GLN A 292 13.20 19.47 -14.44
CA GLN A 292 14.30 18.56 -14.79
C GLN A 292 14.54 17.45 -13.76
N HIS A 293 14.39 17.71 -12.45
CA HIS A 293 14.52 16.67 -11.41
C HIS A 293 13.51 15.54 -11.59
N ALA A 294 12.24 15.88 -11.85
CA ALA A 294 11.19 14.89 -12.10
C ALA A 294 11.45 14.10 -13.39
N LEU A 295 12.08 14.73 -14.39
CA LEU A 295 12.49 14.06 -15.62
C LEU A 295 13.61 13.05 -15.36
N VAL A 296 14.61 13.40 -14.55
CA VAL A 296 15.69 12.49 -14.13
C VAL A 296 15.11 11.29 -13.36
N GLU A 297 14.21 11.50 -12.41
CA GLU A 297 13.51 10.39 -11.71
C GLU A 297 12.68 9.52 -12.67
N ALA A 298 11.99 10.12 -13.66
CA ALA A 298 11.26 9.35 -14.66
C ALA A 298 12.19 8.51 -15.54
N ILE A 299 13.35 9.05 -15.91
CA ILE A 299 14.36 8.34 -16.70
C ILE A 299 15.02 7.24 -15.88
N SER A 300 15.27 7.43 -14.58
CA SER A 300 15.88 6.38 -13.73
C SER A 300 15.04 5.11 -13.67
N VAL A 301 13.72 5.24 -13.66
CA VAL A 301 12.80 4.09 -13.70
C VAL A 301 12.73 3.47 -15.11
N MET A 302 12.81 4.29 -16.16
CA MET A 302 12.59 3.85 -17.55
C MET A 302 13.85 3.48 -18.33
N GLN A 303 15.04 3.81 -17.84
CA GLN A 303 16.27 3.67 -18.61
C GLN A 303 16.47 2.24 -19.12
N GLY A 304 16.84 2.11 -20.39
CA GLY A 304 16.96 0.81 -21.08
C GLY A 304 15.65 0.18 -21.56
N CYS A 305 14.48 0.73 -21.23
CA CYS A 305 13.20 0.28 -21.79
C CYS A 305 13.05 0.77 -23.24
N ALA A 306 12.63 -0.11 -24.15
CA ALA A 306 12.39 0.24 -25.56
C ALA A 306 11.02 0.89 -25.74
N VAL A 307 11.01 2.20 -25.98
CA VAL A 307 9.78 3.00 -26.13
C VAL A 307 9.63 3.44 -27.58
N VAL A 308 8.40 3.44 -28.11
CA VAL A 308 8.13 3.99 -29.45
C VAL A 308 8.45 5.48 -29.46
N ALA A 309 9.27 5.94 -30.40
CA ALA A 309 9.80 7.30 -30.42
C ALA A 309 8.69 8.36 -30.52
N SER A 310 7.64 8.10 -31.31
CA SER A 310 6.47 8.99 -31.40
C SER A 310 5.66 9.13 -30.09
N SER A 311 5.72 8.13 -29.20
CA SER A 311 5.02 8.14 -27.89
C SER A 311 5.90 8.60 -26.73
N LEU A 312 7.22 8.69 -26.91
CA LEU A 312 8.16 8.96 -25.82
C LEU A 312 7.84 10.29 -25.10
N GLU A 313 7.75 11.39 -25.85
CA GLU A 313 7.51 12.72 -25.28
C GLU A 313 6.02 13.07 -25.14
N THR A 314 5.15 12.41 -25.90
CA THR A 314 3.71 12.72 -25.99
C THR A 314 2.91 11.98 -24.93
N ASP A 315 3.21 10.70 -24.69
CA ASP A 315 2.47 9.83 -23.78
C ASP A 315 3.32 9.46 -22.57
N VAL A 316 4.55 9.01 -22.78
CA VAL A 316 5.36 8.37 -21.73
C VAL A 316 5.94 9.36 -20.73
N LEU A 317 6.63 10.40 -21.19
CA LEU A 317 7.24 11.42 -20.34
C LEU A 317 6.21 12.40 -19.79
N ARG A 318 5.20 12.79 -20.59
CA ARG A 318 4.10 13.67 -20.13
C ARG A 318 3.24 13.04 -19.05
N ALA A 319 3.06 11.71 -19.06
CA ALA A 319 2.37 11.00 -17.98
C ALA A 319 3.16 10.96 -16.67
N ARG A 320 4.49 11.15 -16.70
CA ARG A 320 5.39 11.04 -15.54
C ARG A 320 5.94 12.37 -15.04
N VAL A 321 5.96 13.41 -15.88
CA VAL A 321 6.49 14.72 -15.55
C VAL A 321 5.43 15.79 -15.79
N ARG A 322 4.98 16.43 -14.70
CA ARG A 322 3.94 17.46 -14.80
C ARG A 322 4.48 18.68 -15.55
N GLY A 323 3.87 18.98 -16.70
CA GLY A 323 4.28 20.11 -17.53
C GLY A 323 5.58 19.88 -18.30
N TYR A 324 5.89 18.62 -18.65
CA TYR A 324 7.06 18.22 -19.44
C TYR A 324 7.36 19.17 -20.62
N GLN A 325 8.61 19.59 -20.75
CA GLN A 325 9.12 20.37 -21.86
C GLN A 325 10.29 19.66 -22.54
N SER A 326 10.28 19.61 -23.86
CA SER A 326 11.33 18.98 -24.67
C SER A 326 12.74 19.56 -24.45
N VAL A 327 12.82 20.83 -24.04
CA VAL A 327 14.10 21.52 -23.75
C VAL A 327 14.83 20.90 -22.56
N ASP A 328 14.11 20.34 -21.58
CA ASP A 328 14.72 19.71 -20.41
C ASP A 328 15.46 18.43 -20.82
N LEU A 329 14.87 17.63 -21.72
CA LEU A 329 15.49 16.43 -22.24
C LEU A 329 16.67 16.75 -23.17
N ASP A 330 16.52 17.78 -24.01
CA ASP A 330 17.63 18.23 -24.87
C ASP A 330 18.82 18.73 -24.04
N ALA A 331 18.57 19.45 -22.95
CA ALA A 331 19.61 19.92 -22.04
C ALA A 331 20.39 18.74 -21.42
N LEU A 332 19.69 17.68 -20.99
CA LEU A 332 20.31 16.46 -20.46
C LEU A 332 21.13 15.69 -21.51
N CYS A 333 20.68 15.66 -22.76
CA CYS A 333 21.44 15.03 -23.84
C CYS A 333 22.67 15.86 -24.23
N THR A 334 22.52 17.18 -24.32
CA THR A 334 23.62 18.07 -24.69
C THR A 334 24.68 18.19 -23.59
N SER A 335 24.29 18.07 -22.32
CA SER A 335 25.24 18.00 -21.19
C SER A 335 25.96 16.65 -21.10
N GLY A 336 25.49 15.63 -21.83
CA GLY A 336 26.03 14.27 -21.78
C GLY A 336 25.58 13.46 -20.57
N GLU A 337 24.56 13.90 -19.84
CA GLU A 337 23.98 13.14 -18.71
C GLU A 337 23.10 11.99 -19.21
N VAL A 338 22.35 12.21 -20.29
CA VAL A 338 21.43 11.23 -20.87
C VAL A 338 21.80 10.93 -22.32
N VAL A 339 21.94 9.65 -22.65
CA VAL A 339 22.18 9.17 -24.00
C VAL A 339 20.94 8.44 -24.52
N TRP A 340 20.54 8.71 -25.76
CA TRP A 340 19.45 7.98 -26.40
C TRP A 340 19.99 7.05 -27.49
N VAL A 341 19.39 5.89 -27.66
CA VAL A 341 19.85 4.86 -28.61
C VAL A 341 18.64 4.28 -29.33
N GLY A 342 18.71 4.13 -30.65
CA GLY A 342 17.67 3.44 -31.41
C GLY A 342 17.63 1.94 -31.14
N SER A 343 16.45 1.35 -31.32
CA SER A 343 16.11 -0.03 -30.94
C SER A 343 15.20 -0.70 -31.98
N GLY A 344 15.55 -0.57 -33.24
CA GLY A 344 14.78 -1.09 -34.37
C GLY A 344 13.75 -0.10 -34.88
N ALA A 345 13.54 -0.15 -36.20
CA ALA A 345 12.62 0.72 -36.92
C ALA A 345 11.17 0.20 -36.84
N ILE A 346 10.21 1.13 -36.91
CA ILE A 346 8.78 0.86 -37.05
C ILE A 346 8.30 1.65 -38.28
N GLY A 347 8.21 0.97 -39.41
CA GLY A 347 7.95 1.64 -40.69
C GLY A 347 9.13 2.52 -41.13
N SER A 348 8.84 3.60 -41.84
CA SER A 348 9.88 4.45 -42.48
C SER A 348 10.24 5.73 -41.72
N THR A 349 9.45 6.12 -40.71
CA THR A 349 9.58 7.42 -40.04
C THR A 349 9.56 7.33 -38.52
N ASP A 350 9.38 6.13 -37.96
CA ASP A 350 9.30 5.89 -36.52
C ASP A 350 10.14 4.66 -36.15
N GLY A 351 10.35 4.45 -34.87
CA GLY A 351 11.18 3.38 -34.34
C GLY A 351 11.07 3.29 -32.84
N ARG A 352 11.77 2.33 -32.23
CA ARG A 352 11.93 2.30 -30.77
C ARG A 352 13.23 3.00 -30.39
N VAL A 353 13.20 3.67 -29.25
CA VAL A 353 14.36 4.31 -28.65
C VAL A 353 14.45 3.93 -27.18
N ARG A 354 15.68 3.91 -26.67
CA ARG A 354 15.99 3.71 -25.27
C ARG A 354 16.74 4.93 -24.76
N LEU A 355 16.40 5.36 -23.55
CA LEU A 355 17.15 6.39 -22.83
C LEU A 355 18.05 5.71 -21.80
N TYR A 356 19.23 6.24 -21.58
CA TYR A 356 20.18 5.77 -20.58
C TYR A 356 20.83 6.96 -19.89
N PHE A 357 21.18 6.84 -18.62
CA PHE A 357 22.23 7.69 -18.07
C PHE A 357 23.58 7.25 -18.65
N ALA A 358 24.47 8.22 -18.90
CA ALA A 358 25.75 7.95 -19.56
C ALA A 358 26.62 6.92 -18.81
N ASP A 359 26.57 6.92 -17.47
CA ASP A 359 27.27 5.96 -16.60
C ASP A 359 26.62 4.56 -16.58
N GLN A 360 25.31 4.47 -16.84
CA GLN A 360 24.56 3.21 -16.86
C GLN A 360 24.47 2.56 -18.26
N LEU A 361 24.73 3.33 -19.32
CA LEU A 361 24.69 2.85 -20.70
C LEU A 361 25.54 1.57 -20.92
N PRO A 362 26.81 1.49 -20.48
CA PRO A 362 27.64 0.29 -20.69
C PRO A 362 27.05 -0.95 -19.99
N LEU A 363 26.49 -0.76 -18.79
CA LEU A 363 25.92 -1.84 -17.97
C LEU A 363 24.62 -2.38 -18.57
N LEU A 364 23.69 -1.51 -18.94
CA LEU A 364 22.34 -1.94 -19.34
C LEU A 364 22.27 -2.37 -20.81
N ARG A 365 23.11 -1.80 -21.69
CA ARG A 365 23.10 -2.12 -23.12
C ARG A 365 23.54 -3.56 -23.41
N ALA A 366 24.54 -4.08 -22.70
CA ALA A 366 25.10 -5.41 -22.97
C ALA A 366 24.10 -6.58 -22.76
N SER A 367 23.02 -6.33 -22.01
CA SER A 367 21.94 -7.29 -21.73
C SER A 367 20.75 -7.18 -22.69
N VAL A 368 20.80 -6.29 -23.68
CA VAL A 368 19.79 -6.16 -24.73
C VAL A 368 20.10 -7.12 -25.89
N GLU A 369 19.07 -7.67 -26.54
CA GLU A 369 19.25 -8.45 -27.77
C GLU A 369 19.92 -7.62 -28.88
N GLU A 370 20.89 -8.23 -29.57
CA GLU A 370 21.60 -7.60 -30.68
C GLU A 370 20.68 -7.47 -31.90
N LEU A 371 20.70 -6.29 -32.52
CA LEU A 371 19.97 -6.02 -33.75
C LEU A 371 20.81 -6.35 -34.96
N GLU A 372 20.14 -6.63 -36.09
CA GLU A 372 20.82 -6.87 -37.35
C GLU A 372 21.59 -5.62 -37.79
N ARG A 373 22.84 -5.85 -38.19
CA ARG A 373 23.78 -4.79 -38.51
C ARG A 373 23.59 -4.32 -39.97
N PRO A 374 23.25 -3.05 -40.24
CA PRO A 374 23.06 -2.55 -41.59
C PRO A 374 24.36 -2.64 -42.39
N THR A 375 24.29 -3.18 -43.60
CA THR A 375 25.44 -3.36 -44.50
C THR A 375 25.29 -2.44 -45.73
N GLY A 376 26.39 -1.88 -46.19
CA GLY A 376 26.41 -0.98 -47.35
C GLY A 376 27.59 -0.04 -47.34
N GLU A 377 28.06 0.39 -48.52
CA GLU A 377 29.24 1.25 -48.66
C GLU A 377 29.10 2.58 -47.89
N ILE A 378 27.90 3.19 -47.92
CA ILE A 378 27.62 4.43 -47.18
C ILE A 378 27.60 4.18 -45.68
N HIS A 379 27.00 3.08 -45.22
CA HIS A 379 26.97 2.70 -43.80
C HIS A 379 28.38 2.44 -43.27
N ASP A 380 29.20 1.72 -44.03
CA ASP A 380 30.60 1.41 -43.70
C ASP A 380 31.45 2.68 -43.64
N ALA A 381 31.27 3.60 -44.59
CA ALA A 381 31.98 4.88 -44.62
C ALA A 381 31.61 5.79 -43.43
N ILE A 382 30.32 5.85 -43.04
CA ILE A 382 29.89 6.59 -41.84
C ILE A 382 30.53 5.96 -40.59
N ARG A 383 30.48 4.64 -40.45
CA ARG A 383 31.07 3.93 -39.30
C ARG A 383 32.56 4.17 -39.18
N GLN A 384 33.30 4.06 -40.28
CA GLN A 384 34.75 4.33 -40.30
C GLN A 384 35.05 5.79 -39.94
N MET A 385 34.33 6.74 -40.52
CA MET A 385 34.54 8.15 -40.23
C MET A 385 34.31 8.49 -38.75
N LEU A 386 33.22 7.98 -38.16
CA LEU A 386 32.92 8.24 -36.75
C LEU A 386 33.94 7.55 -35.82
N ALA A 387 34.38 6.33 -36.15
CA ALA A 387 35.39 5.62 -35.36
C ALA A 387 36.76 6.33 -35.38
N GLU A 388 37.19 6.85 -36.52
CA GLU A 388 38.50 7.50 -36.66
C GLU A 388 38.50 8.96 -36.18
N ARG A 389 37.38 9.66 -36.36
CA ARG A 389 37.31 11.12 -36.22
C ARG A 389 36.37 11.61 -35.11
N GLY A 390 35.74 10.70 -34.38
CA GLY A 390 34.82 10.99 -33.29
C GLY A 390 33.51 11.65 -33.75
N ALA A 391 32.86 12.37 -32.85
CA ALA A 391 31.54 12.96 -33.09
C ALA A 391 31.55 14.05 -34.19
N ARG A 392 30.64 13.96 -35.16
CA ARG A 392 30.60 14.84 -36.35
C ARG A 392 29.21 15.40 -36.65
N PHE A 393 29.18 16.62 -37.19
CA PHE A 393 27.94 17.18 -37.75
C PHE A 393 27.62 16.54 -39.11
N PHE A 394 26.35 16.53 -39.51
CA PHE A 394 25.94 15.97 -40.81
C PHE A 394 26.65 16.57 -42.01
N THR A 395 26.98 17.87 -41.97
CA THR A 395 27.77 18.52 -43.04
C THR A 395 29.16 17.93 -43.21
N GLN A 396 29.75 17.41 -42.12
CA GLN A 396 31.05 16.73 -42.15
C GLN A 396 30.90 15.27 -42.57
N LEU A 397 29.79 14.60 -42.20
CA LEU A 397 29.50 13.23 -42.65
C LEU A 397 29.38 13.10 -44.17
N ARG A 398 29.06 14.19 -44.88
CA ARG A 398 29.07 14.23 -46.36
C ARG A 398 30.44 13.92 -46.97
N GLU A 399 31.52 14.14 -46.23
CA GLU A 399 32.88 13.77 -46.66
C GLU A 399 33.07 12.24 -46.71
N ALA A 400 32.26 11.47 -45.95
CA ALA A 400 32.34 10.00 -45.92
C ALA A 400 31.83 9.37 -47.21
N ALA A 401 30.80 9.96 -47.82
CA ALA A 401 30.20 9.49 -49.06
C ALA A 401 29.98 10.67 -50.03
N PRO A 402 31.05 11.17 -50.70
CA PRO A 402 30.97 12.38 -51.54
C PRO A 402 30.01 12.25 -52.73
N GLN A 403 29.73 11.02 -53.17
CA GLN A 403 28.87 10.70 -54.30
C GLN A 403 27.40 10.46 -53.90
N ALA A 404 27.11 10.32 -52.61
CA ALA A 404 25.75 10.08 -52.12
C ALA A 404 24.95 11.38 -52.03
N THR A 405 23.65 11.29 -52.32
CA THR A 405 22.72 12.40 -52.07
C THR A 405 22.51 12.60 -50.56
N ASP A 406 22.12 13.82 -50.15
CA ASP A 406 21.79 14.10 -48.74
C ASP A 406 20.68 13.16 -48.21
N THR A 407 19.77 12.69 -49.09
CA THR A 407 18.71 11.73 -48.73
C THR A 407 19.27 10.32 -48.50
N GLU A 408 20.13 9.81 -49.38
CA GLU A 408 20.76 8.48 -49.21
C GLU A 408 21.65 8.44 -47.96
N LEU A 409 22.43 9.50 -47.73
CA LEU A 409 23.26 9.64 -46.55
C LEU A 409 22.41 9.69 -45.26
N LEU A 410 21.31 10.45 -45.29
CA LEU A 410 20.38 10.55 -44.17
C LEU A 410 19.70 9.20 -43.88
N THR A 411 19.27 8.47 -44.91
CA THR A 411 18.69 7.13 -44.76
C THR A 411 19.70 6.17 -44.13
N ALA A 412 20.92 6.10 -44.65
CA ALA A 412 21.97 5.24 -44.10
C ALA A 412 22.32 5.59 -42.64
N LEU A 413 22.34 6.88 -42.31
CA LEU A 413 22.54 7.35 -40.95
C LEU A 413 21.42 6.88 -40.01
N TRP A 414 20.16 6.99 -40.43
CA TRP A 414 19.02 6.54 -39.63
C TRP A 414 18.93 5.01 -39.52
N ASP A 415 19.35 4.26 -40.54
CA ASP A 415 19.49 2.80 -40.44
C ASP A 415 20.48 2.42 -39.33
N LEU A 416 21.63 3.11 -39.26
CA LEU A 416 22.62 2.92 -38.19
C LEU A 416 22.08 3.32 -36.82
N VAL A 417 21.26 4.38 -36.74
CA VAL A 417 20.56 4.77 -35.49
C VAL A 417 19.60 3.66 -35.06
N TRP A 418 18.79 3.12 -35.98
CA TRP A 418 17.83 2.07 -35.66
C TRP A 418 18.49 0.73 -35.31
N ALA A 419 19.66 0.44 -35.86
CA ALA A 419 20.51 -0.67 -35.40
C ALA A 419 21.17 -0.41 -34.04
N GLY A 420 21.03 0.80 -33.49
CA GLY A 420 21.59 1.21 -32.21
C GLY A 420 23.09 1.48 -32.25
N GLU A 421 23.69 1.65 -33.44
CA GLU A 421 25.13 1.88 -33.61
C GLU A 421 25.53 3.35 -33.48
N VAL A 422 24.63 4.26 -33.89
CA VAL A 422 24.86 5.71 -33.91
C VAL A 422 23.86 6.43 -33.00
N THR A 423 24.32 7.47 -32.29
CA THR A 423 23.50 8.35 -31.44
C THR A 423 23.76 9.84 -31.77
N ASN A 424 23.01 10.74 -31.14
CA ASN A 424 23.10 12.19 -31.30
C ASN A 424 23.05 12.90 -29.93
N ASP A 425 23.68 14.08 -29.83
CA ASP A 425 23.67 14.92 -28.62
C ASP A 425 22.34 15.68 -28.35
N SER A 426 21.34 15.51 -29.22
CA SER A 426 19.99 16.06 -29.06
C SER A 426 18.94 15.10 -29.62
N LEU A 427 17.69 15.20 -29.12
CA LEU A 427 16.53 14.56 -29.74
C LEU A 427 15.91 15.40 -30.87
N ALA A 428 16.39 16.62 -31.11
CA ALA A 428 15.94 17.46 -32.22
C ALA A 428 15.90 16.74 -33.59
N PRO A 429 16.93 16.00 -34.04
CA PRO A 429 16.86 15.26 -35.31
C PRO A 429 15.78 14.16 -35.30
N LEU A 430 15.58 13.48 -34.17
CA LEU A 430 14.53 12.48 -34.01
C LEU A 430 13.14 13.09 -34.13
N ARG A 431 12.89 14.23 -33.46
CA ARG A 431 11.63 14.97 -33.61
C ARG A 431 11.40 15.42 -35.05
N ALA A 432 12.46 15.88 -35.72
CA ALA A 432 12.38 16.28 -37.12
C ALA A 432 12.01 15.10 -38.04
N LEU A 433 12.60 13.92 -37.82
CA LEU A 433 12.23 12.69 -38.55
C LEU A 433 10.76 12.33 -38.31
N LEU A 434 10.30 12.31 -37.06
CA LEU A 434 8.91 11.99 -36.70
C LEU A 434 7.90 12.98 -37.30
N SER A 435 8.30 14.25 -37.44
CA SER A 435 7.46 15.31 -38.03
C SER A 435 7.36 15.24 -39.56
N SER A 436 8.25 14.47 -40.21
CA SER A 436 8.27 14.24 -41.65
C SER A 436 7.13 13.31 -42.07
N LYS A 437 5.88 13.78 -41.97
CA LYS A 437 4.74 13.06 -42.57
C LYS A 437 4.89 13.04 -44.10
N PRO A 438 4.68 11.89 -44.77
CA PRO A 438 4.48 11.89 -46.20
C PRO A 438 3.22 12.70 -46.49
N SER A 439 3.36 13.78 -47.27
CA SER A 439 2.24 14.61 -47.67
C SER A 439 1.23 13.73 -48.42
N GLN A 440 0.11 13.39 -47.80
CA GLN A 440 -1.09 13.06 -48.55
C GLN A 440 -1.47 14.34 -49.28
N ARG A 441 -1.16 14.35 -50.57
CA ARG A 441 -1.56 15.37 -51.54
C ARG A 441 -3.08 15.29 -51.66
N ASN A 442 -3.78 15.97 -50.76
CA ASN A 442 -5.22 16.12 -50.80
C ASN A 442 -5.53 17.22 -51.84
N GLU A 443 -5.55 16.82 -53.10
CA GLU A 443 -6.32 17.52 -54.13
C GLU A 443 -7.80 17.33 -53.79
N SER A 444 -8.42 18.29 -53.10
CA SER A 444 -9.78 18.74 -53.42
C SER A 444 -10.30 19.82 -52.46
N ARG A 445 -11.07 20.74 -53.07
CA ARG A 445 -12.00 21.73 -52.50
C ARG A 445 -11.40 23.03 -51.96
N SER A 446 -10.93 23.84 -52.91
CA SER A 446 -11.26 25.26 -52.93
C SER A 446 -12.77 25.48 -52.77
N GLY A 447 -13.18 26.21 -51.75
CA GLY A 447 -14.51 26.79 -51.56
C GLY A 447 -14.36 28.26 -51.13
N PRO A 448 -15.22 29.18 -51.61
CA PRO A 448 -14.86 30.57 -51.84
C PRO A 448 -14.88 31.39 -50.54
N THR A 449 -13.80 32.12 -50.27
CA THR A 449 -13.77 33.14 -49.22
C THR A 449 -14.25 34.46 -49.81
N TYR A 450 -15.37 34.92 -49.25
CA TYR A 450 -16.06 36.16 -49.56
C TYR A 450 -15.12 37.37 -49.46
N THR A 451 -15.19 38.18 -50.51
CA THR A 451 -14.60 39.51 -50.64
C THR A 451 -14.94 40.40 -49.45
N ARG A 452 -13.90 40.98 -48.81
CA ARG A 452 -14.04 42.29 -48.17
C ARG A 452 -12.84 43.17 -48.48
N MET A 453 -13.11 44.11 -49.38
CA MET A 453 -12.25 45.21 -49.78
C MET A 453 -12.10 46.17 -48.58
N GLY A 454 -10.86 46.54 -48.25
CA GLY A 454 -10.55 47.52 -47.22
C GLY A 454 -9.13 48.06 -47.39
N ARG A 455 -9.01 49.23 -48.03
CA ARG A 455 -7.78 49.99 -48.29
C ARG A 455 -7.19 50.60 -47.01
N ARG A 456 -5.85 50.59 -46.90
CA ARG A 456 -4.92 51.74 -46.66
C ARG A 456 -3.56 51.19 -46.17
N SER A 457 -2.53 51.15 -47.02
CA SER A 457 -1.47 52.17 -47.17
C SER A 457 -0.64 52.42 -45.89
N GLY A 458 0.57 51.88 -45.85
CA GLY A 458 1.56 52.16 -44.79
C GLY A 458 2.92 51.53 -45.06
N ALA A 459 3.80 52.32 -45.69
CA ALA A 459 5.26 52.27 -45.74
C ALA A 459 6.02 50.93 -45.50
N ARG A 460 6.75 50.53 -46.56
CA ARG A 460 7.93 49.67 -46.50
C ARG A 460 8.95 50.22 -45.49
N LEU A 461 9.32 49.42 -44.51
CA LEU A 461 10.65 49.48 -43.88
C LEU A 461 11.34 48.15 -44.17
N MET A 462 12.26 48.23 -45.13
CA MET A 462 13.34 47.25 -45.35
C MET A 462 14.15 47.14 -44.06
N ARG A 463 13.85 46.14 -43.22
CA ARG A 463 14.83 45.63 -42.28
C ARG A 463 15.71 44.65 -43.03
N SER A 464 17.00 44.96 -43.06
CA SER A 464 18.08 44.09 -43.49
C SER A 464 17.85 42.68 -42.95
N ARG A 465 17.61 41.72 -43.86
CA ARG A 465 17.71 40.30 -43.55
C ARG A 465 19.13 40.05 -43.04
N ALA A 466 19.28 39.88 -41.73
CA ALA A 466 20.41 39.18 -41.18
C ALA A 466 20.55 37.89 -42.00
N GLY A 467 21.73 37.68 -42.58
CA GLY A 467 21.98 36.66 -43.58
C GLY A 467 21.35 35.34 -43.19
N THR A 468 20.50 34.80 -44.06
CA THR A 468 19.98 33.45 -43.96
C THR A 468 21.18 32.54 -43.72
N VAL A 469 21.29 31.97 -42.51
CA VAL A 469 22.31 30.97 -42.17
C VAL A 469 22.02 29.77 -43.06
N SER A 470 22.65 29.76 -44.23
CA SER A 470 22.42 28.79 -45.29
C SER A 470 23.33 27.59 -45.06
N ARG A 471 22.74 26.39 -45.17
CA ARG A 471 23.38 25.04 -45.23
C ARG A 471 23.60 24.25 -43.94
N VAL A 472 22.64 24.25 -43.01
CA VAL A 472 22.64 23.28 -41.88
C VAL A 472 21.92 21.98 -42.29
N GLY A 473 22.35 21.31 -43.37
CA GLY A 473 21.83 19.99 -43.78
C GLY A 473 20.28 19.83 -43.79
N PRO A 474 19.75 18.60 -43.83
CA PRO A 474 18.36 18.32 -43.52
C PRO A 474 18.10 18.44 -42.00
N PRO A 475 16.92 18.89 -41.54
CA PRO A 475 16.61 19.01 -40.11
C PRO A 475 16.77 17.70 -39.31
N ALA A 476 16.47 16.56 -39.93
CA ALA A 476 16.65 15.23 -39.35
C ALA A 476 18.12 14.77 -39.28
N GLY A 477 19.05 15.56 -39.82
CA GLY A 477 20.50 15.37 -39.69
C GLY A 477 21.16 16.34 -38.71
N ALA A 478 20.40 17.19 -38.02
CA ALA A 478 20.98 18.19 -37.09
C ALA A 478 21.68 17.53 -35.88
N GLY A 479 22.57 18.29 -35.23
CA GLY A 479 23.33 17.83 -34.05
C GLY A 479 24.64 17.11 -34.40
N ARG A 480 25.32 16.63 -33.36
CA ARG A 480 26.57 15.85 -33.47
C ARG A 480 26.25 14.37 -33.33
N TRP A 481 26.65 13.61 -34.35
CA TRP A 481 26.47 12.17 -34.43
C TRP A 481 27.74 11.46 -33.96
N SER A 482 27.61 10.42 -33.14
CA SER A 482 28.72 9.63 -32.62
C SER A 482 28.39 8.15 -32.58
N LEU A 483 29.40 7.29 -32.54
CA LEU A 483 29.19 5.86 -32.31
C LEU A 483 28.81 5.62 -30.86
N VAL A 484 27.86 4.71 -30.65
CA VAL A 484 27.48 4.27 -29.31
C VAL A 484 28.58 3.40 -28.68
N ALA A 485 29.36 2.70 -29.52
CA ALA A 485 30.50 1.90 -29.06
C ALA A 485 31.55 2.75 -28.32
N ASP A 486 31.79 3.99 -28.75
CA ASP A 486 32.74 4.90 -28.10
C ASP A 486 32.30 5.33 -26.69
N LEU A 487 31.00 5.23 -26.41
CA LEU A 487 30.39 5.53 -25.11
C LEU A 487 30.28 4.28 -24.22
N ALA A 488 30.46 3.09 -24.79
CA ALA A 488 30.38 1.83 -24.08
C ALA A 488 31.78 1.40 -23.63
N VAL A 489 32.01 1.40 -22.32
CA VAL A 489 33.22 0.80 -21.72
C VAL A 489 33.00 -0.72 -21.59
N ASP A 490 34.08 -1.50 -21.69
CA ASP A 490 34.02 -2.94 -21.41
C ASP A 490 33.59 -3.18 -19.96
N VAL A 491 32.47 -3.90 -19.79
CA VAL A 491 31.92 -4.28 -18.50
C VAL A 491 31.79 -5.78 -18.42
N SER A 492 31.98 -6.35 -17.22
CA SER A 492 31.83 -7.80 -17.10
C SER A 492 30.38 -8.23 -17.33
N PRO A 493 30.15 -9.42 -17.93
CA PRO A 493 28.79 -9.95 -18.11
C PRO A 493 27.99 -10.04 -16.81
N THR A 494 28.68 -10.32 -15.69
CA THR A 494 28.08 -10.41 -14.36
C THR A 494 27.59 -9.05 -13.85
N GLU A 495 28.38 -7.99 -14.01
CA GLU A 495 27.99 -6.63 -13.62
C GLU A 495 26.81 -6.13 -14.45
N SER A 496 26.85 -6.34 -15.77
CA SER A 496 25.75 -5.99 -16.68
C SER A 496 24.45 -6.71 -16.30
N LEU A 497 24.52 -8.02 -16.04
CA LEU A 497 23.35 -8.81 -15.68
C LEU A 497 22.79 -8.37 -14.33
N HIS A 498 23.65 -8.09 -13.34
CA HIS A 498 23.22 -7.58 -12.04
C HIS A 498 22.54 -6.20 -12.17
N ALA A 499 23.13 -5.26 -12.90
CA ALA A 499 22.54 -3.94 -13.14
C ALA A 499 21.19 -4.05 -13.84
N THR A 500 21.07 -4.92 -14.84
CA THR A 500 19.81 -5.19 -15.56
C THR A 500 18.73 -5.72 -14.63
N VAL A 501 19.06 -6.67 -13.75
CA VAL A 501 18.10 -7.20 -12.77
C VAL A 501 17.65 -6.13 -11.78
N MET A 502 18.57 -5.31 -11.28
CA MET A 502 18.22 -4.20 -10.40
C MET A 502 17.32 -3.18 -11.09
N GLN A 503 17.62 -2.82 -12.34
CA GLN A 503 16.80 -1.91 -13.14
C GLN A 503 15.39 -2.47 -13.39
N LEU A 504 15.27 -3.77 -13.67
CA LEU A 504 13.96 -4.43 -13.84
C LEU A 504 13.15 -4.42 -12.52
N LEU A 505 13.80 -4.69 -11.39
CA LEU A 505 13.16 -4.63 -10.07
C LEU A 505 12.72 -3.21 -9.71
N GLU A 506 13.54 -2.21 -10.01
CA GLU A 506 13.21 -0.80 -9.79
C GLU A 506 12.04 -0.34 -10.68
N ARG A 507 12.00 -0.80 -11.94
CA ARG A 507 10.93 -0.48 -12.87
C ARG A 507 9.59 -1.09 -12.50
N TYR A 508 9.57 -2.40 -12.18
CA TYR A 508 8.32 -3.11 -11.99
C TYR A 508 7.89 -3.24 -10.53
N GLY A 509 8.82 -3.19 -9.58
CA GLY A 509 8.59 -3.47 -8.16
C GLY A 509 8.31 -4.95 -7.88
N VAL A 510 7.39 -5.56 -8.65
CA VAL A 510 7.10 -6.99 -8.71
C VAL A 510 7.41 -7.50 -10.12
N LEU A 511 8.48 -8.27 -10.24
CA LEU A 511 8.97 -8.80 -11.49
C LEU A 511 8.32 -10.15 -11.80
N THR A 512 7.56 -10.19 -12.90
CA THR A 512 6.95 -11.40 -13.45
C THR A 512 7.74 -11.89 -14.66
N ARG A 513 7.48 -13.14 -15.08
CA ARG A 513 8.09 -13.70 -16.29
C ARG A 513 7.70 -12.89 -17.53
N GLU A 514 6.44 -12.51 -17.62
CA GLU A 514 5.86 -11.75 -18.74
C GLU A 514 6.48 -10.35 -18.84
N ALA A 515 6.77 -9.71 -17.70
CA ALA A 515 7.45 -8.41 -17.68
C ALA A 515 8.86 -8.49 -18.28
N VAL A 516 9.64 -9.50 -17.91
CA VAL A 516 11.00 -9.71 -18.47
C VAL A 516 10.95 -10.02 -19.98
N LEU A 517 9.95 -10.80 -20.42
CA LEU A 517 9.75 -11.07 -21.84
C LEU A 517 9.40 -9.82 -22.64
N GLY A 518 8.62 -8.89 -22.06
CA GLY A 518 8.28 -7.62 -22.69
C GLY A 518 9.46 -6.66 -22.87
N GLU A 519 10.55 -6.85 -22.13
CA GLU A 519 11.74 -5.99 -22.15
C GLU A 519 12.81 -6.42 -23.16
N SER A 520 12.59 -7.54 -23.89
CA SER A 520 13.57 -8.10 -24.85
C SER A 520 14.97 -8.27 -24.23
N THR A 521 15.02 -8.71 -22.97
CA THR A 521 16.27 -9.00 -22.26
C THR A 521 16.91 -10.28 -22.82
N ARG A 522 18.22 -10.24 -23.08
CA ARG A 522 18.99 -11.36 -23.60
C ARG A 522 18.83 -12.60 -22.70
N GLY A 523 18.39 -13.72 -23.29
CA GLY A 523 18.14 -14.97 -22.56
C GLY A 523 16.84 -15.00 -21.72
N GLY A 524 16.02 -13.95 -21.80
CA GLY A 524 14.72 -13.83 -21.15
C GLY A 524 14.77 -14.07 -19.63
N PHE A 525 13.68 -14.60 -19.08
CA PHE A 525 13.57 -14.84 -17.63
C PHE A 525 14.61 -15.83 -17.09
N ALA A 526 15.01 -16.82 -17.90
CA ALA A 526 16.02 -17.80 -17.50
C ALA A 526 17.40 -17.15 -17.30
N GLY A 527 17.74 -16.16 -18.12
CA GLY A 527 18.99 -15.40 -18.03
C GLY A 527 19.12 -14.62 -16.72
N VAL A 528 18.02 -14.05 -16.22
CA VAL A 528 18.01 -13.24 -14.98
C VAL A 528 17.74 -14.05 -13.71
N TYR A 529 17.21 -15.27 -13.81
CA TYR A 529 16.77 -16.08 -12.66
C TYR A 529 17.90 -16.38 -11.66
N GLY A 530 19.12 -16.64 -12.14
CA GLY A 530 20.26 -16.93 -11.28
C GLY A 530 20.58 -15.78 -10.32
N VAL A 531 20.55 -14.54 -10.83
CA VAL A 531 20.78 -13.33 -10.02
C VAL A 531 19.61 -13.07 -9.07
N LEU A 532 18.37 -13.24 -9.53
CA LEU A 532 17.18 -13.09 -8.69
C LEU A 532 17.20 -14.07 -7.50
N LYS A 533 17.65 -15.31 -7.73
CA LYS A 533 17.83 -16.31 -6.66
C LYS A 533 18.90 -15.89 -5.66
N MET A 534 20.05 -15.38 -6.11
CA MET A 534 21.08 -14.88 -5.20
C MET A 534 20.60 -13.67 -4.38
N LEU A 535 19.79 -12.78 -4.98
CA LEU A 535 19.19 -11.65 -4.28
C LEU A 535 18.14 -12.09 -3.25
N GLU A 536 17.41 -13.18 -3.51
CA GLU A 536 16.49 -13.81 -2.56
C GLU A 536 17.27 -14.39 -1.36
N GLU A 537 18.36 -15.13 -1.61
CA GLU A 537 19.21 -15.71 -0.57
C GLU A 537 19.83 -14.63 0.35
N ARG A 538 20.10 -13.44 -0.19
CA ARG A 538 20.58 -12.26 0.55
C ARG A 538 19.48 -11.45 1.23
N GLY A 539 18.21 -11.76 0.96
CA GLY A 539 17.05 -11.05 1.52
C GLY A 539 16.74 -9.69 0.86
N THR A 540 17.40 -9.35 -0.25
CA THR A 540 17.14 -8.09 -1.00
C THR A 540 15.79 -8.13 -1.70
N VAL A 541 15.40 -9.29 -2.22
CA VAL A 541 14.08 -9.54 -2.83
C VAL A 541 13.38 -10.70 -2.16
N ARG A 542 12.06 -10.73 -2.28
CA ARG A 542 11.23 -11.86 -1.86
C ARG A 542 10.74 -12.60 -3.09
N ARG A 543 10.90 -13.92 -3.10
CA ARG A 543 10.24 -14.79 -4.08
C ARG A 543 8.89 -15.23 -3.53
N GLY A 544 7.88 -15.24 -4.38
CA GLY A 544 6.54 -15.65 -3.98
C GLY A 544 5.55 -15.61 -5.14
N TYR A 545 4.30 -15.87 -4.81
CA TYR A 545 3.17 -15.68 -5.71
C TYR A 545 2.41 -14.44 -5.23
N PHE A 546 2.70 -13.29 -5.84
CA PHE A 546 2.20 -11.98 -5.38
C PHE A 546 0.99 -11.51 -6.17
N VAL A 547 0.92 -11.84 -7.46
CA VAL A 547 -0.18 -11.45 -8.36
C VAL A 547 -0.81 -12.69 -8.98
N GLU A 548 -2.14 -12.76 -8.97
CA GLU A 548 -2.89 -13.88 -9.53
C GLU A 548 -2.77 -13.98 -11.06
N GLY A 549 -2.54 -15.20 -11.56
CA GLY A 549 -2.57 -15.51 -12.98
C GLY A 549 -1.31 -15.10 -13.77
N LEU A 550 -0.28 -14.54 -13.13
CA LEU A 550 0.97 -14.09 -13.78
C LEU A 550 2.17 -15.02 -13.48
N GLY A 551 1.95 -16.33 -13.59
CA GLY A 551 2.98 -17.35 -13.38
C GLY A 551 3.39 -17.54 -11.91
N ALA A 552 3.98 -18.71 -11.60
CA ALA A 552 4.27 -19.12 -10.22
C ALA A 552 5.55 -18.50 -9.62
N ALA A 553 6.51 -18.09 -10.45
CA ALA A 553 7.78 -17.51 -9.98
C ALA A 553 7.77 -15.99 -10.19
N GLN A 554 7.54 -15.26 -9.11
CA GLN A 554 7.59 -13.79 -9.09
C GLN A 554 8.58 -13.34 -8.02
N PHE A 555 9.27 -12.23 -8.27
CA PHE A 555 10.24 -11.65 -7.36
C PHE A 555 9.86 -10.20 -7.09
N ALA A 556 9.87 -9.78 -5.84
CA ALA A 556 9.46 -8.44 -5.48
C ALA A 556 10.40 -7.80 -4.47
N LEU A 557 10.59 -6.48 -4.58
CA LEU A 557 11.20 -5.69 -3.52
C LEU A 557 10.28 -5.70 -2.28
N PRO A 558 10.80 -5.81 -1.05
CA PRO A 558 9.97 -5.85 0.15
C PRO A 558 8.96 -4.69 0.23
N GLY A 559 9.40 -3.45 -0.04
CA GLY A 559 8.51 -2.28 -0.07
C GLY A 559 7.56 -2.20 -1.27
N ALA A 560 7.77 -3.01 -2.31
CA ALA A 560 6.83 -3.15 -3.42
C ALA A 560 5.66 -4.07 -3.05
N VAL A 561 5.92 -5.16 -2.32
CA VAL A 561 4.88 -6.08 -1.85
C VAL A 561 3.87 -5.37 -0.96
N ASP A 562 4.34 -4.53 -0.04
CA ASP A 562 3.47 -3.80 0.89
C ASP A 562 2.58 -2.79 0.15
N ARG A 563 3.15 -2.05 -0.81
CA ARG A 563 2.41 -1.12 -1.68
C ARG A 563 1.41 -1.83 -2.58
N LEU A 564 1.80 -2.96 -3.18
CA LEU A 564 0.92 -3.80 -4.00
C LEU A 564 -0.31 -4.26 -3.22
N ARG A 565 -0.13 -4.66 -1.96
CA ARG A 565 -1.22 -5.12 -1.10
C ARG A 565 -2.14 -3.99 -0.64
N ALA A 566 -1.61 -2.77 -0.46
CA ALA A 566 -2.43 -1.60 -0.18
C ALA A 566 -3.45 -1.34 -1.32
N GLU A 567 -3.08 -1.66 -2.57
CA GLU A 567 -3.97 -1.50 -3.73
C GLU A 567 -5.13 -2.52 -3.78
N ARG A 568 -5.12 -3.53 -2.91
CA ARG A 568 -6.23 -4.49 -2.77
C ARG A 568 -7.47 -3.83 -2.15
N GLU A 569 -7.28 -2.82 -1.31
CA GLU A 569 -8.36 -2.14 -0.58
C GLU A 569 -8.93 -0.94 -1.35
N THR A 570 -8.31 -0.56 -2.47
CA THR A 570 -8.79 0.51 -3.36
C THR A 570 -10.00 0.01 -4.15
N VAL A 571 -11.19 0.47 -3.76
CA VAL A 571 -12.44 0.21 -4.50
C VAL A 571 -12.32 0.91 -5.86
N ASP A 572 -12.60 0.18 -6.94
CA ASP A 572 -12.72 0.78 -8.28
C ASP A 572 -13.74 1.91 -8.22
N VAL A 573 -13.35 3.09 -8.71
CA VAL A 573 -14.31 4.18 -8.89
C VAL A 573 -15.28 3.72 -9.98
N GLU A 574 -16.56 3.54 -9.63
CA GLU A 574 -17.62 3.36 -10.63
C GLU A 574 -17.67 4.61 -11.51
N LEU A 575 -17.05 4.52 -12.69
CA LEU A 575 -17.15 5.54 -13.72
C LEU A 575 -18.50 5.36 -14.40
N HIS A 576 -19.47 6.19 -14.00
CA HIS A 576 -20.72 6.32 -14.72
C HIS A 576 -20.44 6.88 -16.13
N PRO A 577 -21.05 6.32 -17.19
CA PRO A 577 -20.85 6.78 -18.58
C PRO A 577 -21.07 8.27 -18.77
N ASP A 578 -21.89 8.90 -17.92
CA ASP A 578 -22.22 10.33 -17.98
C ASP A 578 -21.15 11.25 -17.34
N ARG A 579 -20.04 10.68 -16.84
CA ARG A 579 -18.93 11.42 -16.20
C ARG A 579 -17.57 11.27 -16.89
N VAL A 580 -17.55 10.70 -18.10
CA VAL A 580 -16.41 10.69 -19.04
C VAL A 580 -16.78 11.62 -20.19
#